data_AF-A0A2S1CSB1-F1
#
_entry.id   AF-A0A2S1CSB1-F1
#
_cell.length_a   1.000
_cell.length_b   1.000
_cell.length_c   1.000
_cell.angle_alpha   90.00
_cell.angle_beta   90.00
_cell.angle_gamma   90.00
#
_symmetry.space_group_name_H-M   'P 1'
#
loop_
_entity.id
_entity.type
_entity.pdbx_description
1 polymer ?
#
loop_
_entity_poly.entity_id
_entity_poly.type
_entity_poly.pdbx_seq_one_letter_code
_entity_poly.pdbx_strand_id
1 'polypeptide(L)'
;NVNDLRGFGCNYKSNNEKSWNCTGTFTNKFPGTCEPPRRQTLCLGRTYLLHRGHEEDYKEHLLGASIYEAQLLKYKYKEKDENALCSIIQNSYADLADIIKGSDIIKDYYGKKMEENLNKVNKDKKRNEESLKIFREKWWDENKENVWKVMSAVLKNKETCKDYDKFQKIPQFLRWFKEWGDDFCEKRKEKIYSFESFQAECKKKDCDENTCKNKCSEYKKWIDLKKSEYEKQVDKYTKDKNKKMYDNIDEVKNKEANVYLKEKSKECKDVNFDDKIFNESPNEYEDMCKKCDE
;
A
#
# COMPACT_ATOMS: atom_id res chain seq x y z
N ASN A 1 6.26 -24.56 6.16
CA ASN A 1 5.16 -25.44 5.70
C ASN A 1 3.84 -24.65 5.78
N VAL A 2 2.81 -24.95 4.97
CA VAL A 2 1.48 -24.29 5.05
C VAL A 2 0.86 -24.43 6.45
N ASN A 3 1.15 -25.54 7.13
CA ASN A 3 0.73 -25.76 8.52
C ASN A 3 1.35 -24.74 9.48
N ASP A 4 2.62 -24.36 9.29
CA ASP A 4 3.29 -23.36 10.13
C ASP A 4 2.73 -21.96 9.89
N LEU A 5 2.44 -21.61 8.62
CA LEU A 5 1.82 -20.34 8.23
C LEU A 5 0.45 -20.14 8.91
N ARG A 6 -0.41 -21.17 8.85
CA ARG A 6 -1.73 -21.16 9.49
C ARG A 6 -1.62 -21.25 11.02
N GLY A 7 -0.63 -21.98 11.53
CA GLY A 7 -0.30 -22.04 12.95
C GLY A 7 0.03 -20.66 13.51
N PHE A 8 0.85 -19.88 12.80
CA PHE A 8 1.19 -18.49 13.15
C PHE A 8 -0.02 -17.53 13.08
N GLY A 9 -1.02 -17.85 12.25
CA GLY A 9 -2.25 -17.08 12.11
C GLY A 9 -2.28 -16.16 10.89
N CYS A 10 -1.53 -16.48 9.85
CA CYS A 10 -1.61 -15.80 8.55
C CYS A 10 -2.07 -16.78 7.45
N ASN A 11 -2.44 -16.24 6.29
CA ASN A 11 -2.89 -17.04 5.15
C ASN A 11 -2.44 -16.42 3.83
N TYR A 12 -2.58 -17.16 2.73
CA TYR A 12 -2.29 -16.67 1.39
C TYR A 12 -3.07 -15.38 1.07
N LYS A 13 -2.39 -14.44 0.40
CA LYS A 13 -3.04 -13.25 -0.15
C LYS A 13 -4.04 -13.70 -1.20
N SER A 14 -5.31 -13.32 -1.05
CA SER A 14 -6.37 -13.71 -1.99
C SER A 14 -6.04 -13.29 -3.42
N ASN A 15 -6.51 -14.05 -4.40
CA ASN A 15 -6.47 -13.63 -5.80
C ASN A 15 -7.41 -12.44 -6.05
N ASN A 16 -8.51 -12.35 -5.28
CA ASN A 16 -9.42 -11.21 -5.35
C ASN A 16 -8.73 -9.97 -4.78
N GLU A 17 -8.71 -8.91 -5.58
CA GLU A 17 -8.17 -7.61 -5.19
C GLU A 17 -9.20 -6.88 -4.32
N LYS A 18 -8.81 -6.50 -3.10
CA LYS A 18 -9.62 -5.59 -2.28
C LYS A 18 -9.49 -4.19 -2.85
N SER A 19 -10.55 -3.39 -2.74
CA SER A 19 -10.47 -1.95 -3.01
C SER A 19 -9.64 -1.23 -1.95
N TRP A 20 -9.12 -0.04 -2.30
CA TRP A 20 -8.54 0.87 -1.33
C TRP A 20 -9.62 1.31 -0.33
N ASN A 21 -9.30 1.27 0.96
CA ASN A 21 -10.25 1.63 2.00
C ASN A 21 -10.04 3.09 2.40
N CYS A 22 -10.97 3.97 2.01
CA CYS A 22 -10.92 5.40 2.36
C CYS A 22 -12.00 5.80 3.37
N THR A 23 -12.59 4.84 4.09
CA THR A 23 -13.76 5.06 4.98
C THR A 23 -13.62 4.41 6.36
N GLY A 24 -12.47 3.80 6.67
CA GLY A 24 -12.21 3.23 7.99
C GLY A 24 -12.20 4.27 9.11
N THR A 25 -12.26 3.82 10.37
CA THR A 25 -12.32 4.71 11.55
C THR A 25 -11.13 5.66 11.68
N PHE A 26 -9.98 5.32 11.06
CA PHE A 26 -8.80 6.18 11.02
C PHE A 26 -9.07 7.51 10.29
N THR A 27 -10.06 7.56 9.40
CA THR A 27 -10.43 8.79 8.66
C THR A 27 -10.98 9.89 9.56
N ASN A 28 -11.47 9.56 10.76
CA ASN A 28 -11.88 10.56 11.76
C ASN A 28 -10.71 11.44 12.20
N LYS A 29 -9.51 10.87 12.33
CA LYS A 29 -8.30 11.58 12.70
C LYS A 29 -7.45 11.98 11.49
N PHE A 30 -7.49 11.18 10.42
CA PHE A 30 -6.70 11.33 9.22
C PHE A 30 -7.57 11.35 7.96
N PRO A 31 -8.47 12.34 7.81
CA PRO A 31 -9.37 12.43 6.67
C PRO A 31 -8.57 12.53 5.36
N GLY A 32 -9.09 11.90 4.31
CA GLY A 32 -8.44 11.81 3.00
C GLY A 32 -7.39 10.70 2.87
N THR A 33 -7.14 9.92 3.92
CA THR A 33 -6.29 8.72 3.83
C THR A 33 -7.04 7.57 3.17
N CYS A 34 -6.36 6.85 2.28
CA CYS A 34 -6.82 5.58 1.72
C CYS A 34 -5.83 4.47 2.09
N GLU A 35 -6.32 3.42 2.76
CA GLU A 35 -5.52 2.27 3.20
C GLU A 35 -5.30 1.29 2.03
N PRO A 36 -4.03 0.97 1.70
CA PRO A 36 -3.71 0.03 0.64
C PRO A 36 -4.29 -1.36 0.90
N PRO A 37 -4.75 -2.09 -0.14
CA PRO A 37 -5.15 -3.50 -0.01
C PRO A 37 -4.07 -4.39 0.63
N ARG A 38 -2.80 -4.06 0.39
CA ARG A 38 -1.64 -4.72 1.03
C ARG A 38 -1.63 -4.51 2.55
N ARG A 39 -1.81 -3.27 3.04
CA ARG A 39 -1.88 -2.95 4.48
C ARG A 39 -3.08 -3.61 5.16
N GLN A 40 -4.23 -3.66 4.48
CA GLN A 40 -5.45 -4.33 4.96
C GLN A 40 -5.26 -5.86 5.15
N THR A 41 -4.23 -6.43 4.53
CA THR A 41 -3.96 -7.87 4.53
C THR A 41 -2.58 -8.21 5.08
N LEU A 42 -1.89 -7.25 5.71
CA LEU A 42 -0.57 -7.42 6.31
C LEU A 42 -0.58 -8.58 7.32
N CYS A 43 0.39 -9.49 7.20
CA CYS A 43 0.53 -10.57 8.15
C CYS A 43 1.10 -10.06 9.49
N LEU A 44 0.29 -10.08 10.54
CA LEU A 44 0.71 -9.76 11.92
C LEU A 44 0.62 -10.96 12.86
N GLY A 45 -0.02 -12.05 12.44
CA GLY A 45 -0.25 -13.24 13.27
C GLY A 45 -1.08 -12.94 14.52
N ARG A 46 -0.94 -13.79 15.53
CA ARG A 46 -1.71 -13.72 16.79
C ARG A 46 -1.09 -12.74 17.80
N THR A 47 -1.00 -11.45 17.44
CA THR A 47 -0.33 -10.42 18.26
C THR A 47 -0.86 -10.33 19.69
N TYR A 48 -2.12 -10.70 19.93
CA TYR A 48 -2.76 -10.74 21.26
C TYR A 48 -2.13 -11.76 22.23
N LEU A 49 -1.34 -12.74 21.76
CA LEU A 49 -0.65 -13.72 22.62
C LEU A 49 0.57 -13.14 23.34
N LEU A 50 1.15 -12.03 22.86
CA LEU A 50 2.36 -11.40 23.40
C LEU A 50 2.13 -10.57 24.69
N HIS A 51 1.11 -10.93 25.48
CA HIS A 51 0.68 -10.12 26.61
C HIS A 51 1.61 -10.18 27.83
N ARG A 52 2.53 -11.16 27.88
CA ARG A 52 3.48 -11.34 28.99
C ARG A 52 4.63 -10.30 28.98
N GLY A 53 4.87 -9.67 27.83
CA GLY A 53 5.90 -8.63 27.69
C GLY A 53 7.32 -9.15 27.92
N HIS A 54 7.62 -10.34 27.39
CA HIS A 54 8.99 -10.83 27.23
C HIS A 54 9.54 -10.35 25.88
N GLU A 55 10.74 -9.78 25.89
CA GLU A 55 11.32 -9.17 24.68
C GLU A 55 11.65 -10.20 23.60
N GLU A 56 12.23 -11.34 23.98
CA GLU A 56 12.58 -12.41 23.03
C GLU A 56 11.34 -12.96 22.32
N ASP A 57 10.26 -13.27 23.05
CA ASP A 57 8.99 -13.71 22.47
C ASP A 57 8.43 -12.67 21.47
N TYR A 58 8.52 -11.38 21.81
CA TYR A 58 8.05 -10.30 20.96
C TYR A 58 8.88 -10.20 19.67
N LYS A 59 10.21 -10.27 19.80
CA LYS A 59 11.15 -10.22 18.69
C LYS A 59 10.98 -11.41 17.76
N GLU A 60 10.88 -12.63 18.31
CA GLU A 60 10.63 -13.84 17.55
C GLU A 60 9.32 -13.74 16.75
N HIS A 61 8.25 -13.25 17.39
CA HIS A 61 6.97 -13.04 16.72
C HIS A 61 7.05 -12.01 15.60
N LEU A 62 7.71 -10.87 15.83
CA LEU A 62 7.89 -9.83 14.80
C LEU A 62 8.67 -10.38 13.61
N LEU A 63 9.77 -11.10 13.85
CA LEU A 63 10.55 -11.72 12.78
C LEU A 63 9.73 -12.78 12.03
N GLY A 64 8.93 -13.58 12.74
CA GLY A 64 8.01 -14.54 12.14
C GLY A 64 6.98 -13.88 11.22
N ALA A 65 6.30 -12.82 11.70
CA ALA A 65 5.37 -12.05 10.89
C ALA A 65 6.03 -11.44 9.64
N SER A 66 7.25 -10.93 9.81
CA SER A 66 8.05 -10.34 8.73
C SER A 66 8.43 -11.37 7.66
N ILE A 67 8.87 -12.57 8.08
CA ILE A 67 9.18 -13.69 7.18
C ILE A 67 7.93 -14.09 6.39
N TYR A 68 6.81 -14.32 7.07
CA TYR A 68 5.58 -14.75 6.40
C TYR A 68 5.05 -13.68 5.46
N GLU A 69 5.04 -12.40 5.86
CA GLU A 69 4.64 -11.32 4.97
C GLU A 69 5.48 -11.31 3.69
N ALA A 70 6.80 -11.40 3.80
CA ALA A 70 7.68 -11.40 2.64
C ALA A 70 7.45 -12.62 1.72
N GLN A 71 7.27 -13.81 2.29
CA GLN A 71 6.97 -15.03 1.53
C GLN A 71 5.61 -14.93 0.81
N LEU A 72 4.60 -14.40 1.50
CA LEU A 72 3.26 -14.23 0.96
C LEU A 72 3.22 -13.20 -0.18
N LEU A 73 3.94 -12.08 -0.04
CA LEU A 73 4.11 -11.09 -1.09
C LEU A 73 4.88 -11.68 -2.27
N LYS A 74 5.99 -12.38 -2.03
CA LYS A 74 6.74 -13.08 -3.08
C LYS A 74 5.86 -14.04 -3.85
N TYR A 75 5.02 -14.81 -3.15
CA TYR A 75 4.10 -15.74 -3.79
C TYR A 75 3.06 -15.04 -4.66
N LYS A 76 2.45 -13.95 -4.17
CA LYS A 76 1.43 -13.18 -4.90
C LYS A 76 2.01 -12.47 -6.13
N TYR A 77 3.23 -11.95 -6.03
CA TYR A 77 3.86 -11.10 -7.05
C TYR A 77 5.08 -11.77 -7.69
N LYS A 78 5.11 -13.10 -7.78
CA LYS A 78 6.25 -13.88 -8.31
C LYS A 78 6.60 -13.58 -9.77
N GLU A 79 5.64 -13.04 -10.53
CA GLU A 79 5.77 -12.72 -11.96
C GLU A 79 6.22 -11.27 -12.20
N LYS A 80 6.20 -10.42 -11.17
CA LYS A 80 6.74 -9.05 -11.26
C LYS A 80 8.27 -9.08 -11.28
N ASP A 81 8.86 -8.06 -11.88
CA ASP A 81 10.31 -7.87 -11.88
C ASP A 81 10.86 -7.60 -10.47
N GLU A 82 12.18 -7.70 -10.33
CA GLU A 82 12.85 -7.59 -9.03
C GLU A 82 12.72 -6.19 -8.41
N ASN A 83 12.65 -5.13 -9.20
CA ASN A 83 12.52 -3.76 -8.69
C ASN A 83 11.11 -3.52 -8.12
N ALA A 84 10.07 -3.97 -8.85
CA ALA A 84 8.69 -3.89 -8.39
C ALA A 84 8.49 -4.73 -7.11
N LEU A 85 9.02 -5.95 -7.09
CA LEU A 85 8.96 -6.81 -5.90
C LEU A 85 9.72 -6.20 -4.71
N CYS A 86 10.90 -5.61 -4.94
CA CYS A 86 11.64 -4.88 -3.91
C CYS A 86 10.79 -3.76 -3.28
N SER A 87 10.17 -2.90 -4.09
CA SER A 87 9.30 -1.83 -3.59
C SER A 87 8.10 -2.37 -2.80
N ILE A 88 7.50 -3.48 -3.23
CA ILE A 88 6.40 -4.13 -2.50
C ILE A 88 6.85 -4.64 -1.12
N ILE A 89 8.04 -5.26 -1.03
CA ILE A 89 8.61 -5.68 0.26
C ILE A 89 8.89 -4.46 1.15
N GLN A 90 9.44 -3.38 0.60
CA GLN A 90 9.70 -2.13 1.33
C GLN A 90 8.42 -1.49 1.87
N ASN A 91 7.30 -1.54 1.13
CA ASN A 91 6.02 -1.02 1.59
C ASN A 91 5.54 -1.73 2.87
N SER A 92 5.55 -3.07 2.92
CA SER A 92 5.19 -3.81 4.14
C SER A 92 6.21 -3.66 5.26
N TYR A 93 7.51 -3.61 4.95
CA TYR A 93 8.56 -3.33 5.94
C TYR A 93 8.33 -1.98 6.64
N ALA A 94 8.06 -0.93 5.87
CA ALA A 94 7.84 0.41 6.40
C ALA A 94 6.51 0.51 7.18
N ASP A 95 5.47 -0.22 6.78
CA ASP A 95 4.24 -0.30 7.59
C ASP A 95 4.45 -1.03 8.91
N LEU A 96 5.26 -2.11 8.94
CA LEU A 96 5.65 -2.74 10.20
C LEU A 96 6.40 -1.74 11.09
N ALA A 97 7.32 -0.96 10.52
CA ALA A 97 8.01 0.11 11.25
C ALA A 97 7.03 1.09 11.90
N ASP A 98 6.04 1.57 11.14
CA ASP A 98 5.02 2.50 11.64
C ASP A 98 4.11 1.87 12.70
N ILE A 99 3.77 0.58 12.57
CA ILE A 99 3.01 -0.15 13.61
C ILE A 99 3.83 -0.22 14.90
N ILE A 100 5.10 -0.63 14.81
CA ILE A 100 6.00 -0.76 15.96
C ILE A 100 6.23 0.60 16.64
N LYS A 101 6.54 1.64 15.88
CA LYS A 101 6.76 3.00 16.40
C LYS A 101 5.47 3.63 16.95
N GLY A 102 4.31 3.13 16.50
CA GLY A 102 3.01 3.70 16.85
C GLY A 102 2.63 4.91 15.99
N SER A 103 3.23 5.08 14.81
CA SER A 103 2.88 6.09 13.81
C SER A 103 1.91 5.59 12.73
N ASP A 104 1.58 4.28 12.70
CA ASP A 104 0.60 3.71 11.75
C ASP A 104 -0.77 4.40 11.86
N ILE A 105 -1.34 4.76 10.72
CA ILE A 105 -2.59 5.52 10.60
C ILE A 105 -3.80 4.65 10.96
N ILE A 106 -3.79 3.36 10.59
CA ILE A 106 -4.98 2.49 10.64
C ILE A 106 -5.36 2.18 12.07
N LYS A 107 -4.36 1.79 12.89
CA LYS A 107 -4.58 1.35 14.27
C LYS A 107 -5.67 0.27 14.36
N ASP A 108 -5.59 -0.72 13.48
CA ASP A 108 -6.48 -1.89 13.50
C ASP A 108 -6.26 -2.74 14.76
N TYR A 109 -7.11 -3.73 14.99
CA TYR A 109 -7.06 -4.57 16.18
C TYR A 109 -5.69 -5.21 16.40
N TYR A 110 -5.09 -5.80 15.35
CA TYR A 110 -3.83 -6.52 15.49
C TYR A 110 -2.64 -5.56 15.58
N GLY A 111 -2.65 -4.47 14.80
CA GLY A 111 -1.64 -3.41 14.87
C GLY A 111 -1.58 -2.75 16.25
N LYS A 112 -2.73 -2.38 16.83
CA LYS A 112 -2.82 -1.84 18.20
C LYS A 112 -2.26 -2.81 19.23
N LYS A 113 -2.61 -4.10 19.14
CA LYS A 113 -2.10 -5.12 20.06
C LYS A 113 -0.58 -5.30 19.94
N MET A 114 -0.04 -5.18 18.73
CA MET A 114 1.41 -5.23 18.48
C MET A 114 2.12 -4.06 19.17
N GLU A 115 1.62 -2.82 18.99
CA GLU A 115 2.14 -1.61 19.63
C GLU A 115 2.03 -1.68 21.18
N GLU A 116 0.86 -2.04 21.69
CA GLU A 116 0.58 -2.16 23.13
C GLU A 116 1.45 -3.22 23.81
N ASN A 117 1.69 -4.36 23.14
CA ASN A 117 2.50 -5.42 23.72
C ASN A 117 3.99 -5.07 23.73
N LEU A 118 4.48 -4.25 22.79
CA LEU A 118 5.84 -3.70 22.90
C LEU A 118 5.96 -2.76 24.10
N ASN A 119 4.93 -1.95 24.37
CA ASN A 119 4.90 -1.14 25.59
C ASN A 119 4.99 -1.98 26.88
N LYS A 120 4.54 -3.25 26.87
CA LYS A 120 4.66 -4.16 28.02
C LYS A 120 6.06 -4.76 28.17
N VAL A 121 6.84 -4.81 27.09
CA VAL A 121 8.27 -5.17 27.15
C VAL A 121 9.01 -4.11 27.96
N ASN A 122 8.70 -2.82 27.75
CA ASN A 122 9.24 -1.74 28.56
C ASN A 122 8.83 -1.86 30.04
N LYS A 123 9.82 -2.15 30.91
CA LYS A 123 9.64 -2.25 32.37
C LYS A 123 9.88 -0.92 33.11
N ASP A 124 10.12 0.18 32.39
CA ASP A 124 10.20 1.51 32.98
C ASP A 124 8.86 1.89 33.64
N LYS A 125 8.97 2.56 34.79
CA LYS A 125 7.85 3.12 35.57
C LYS A 125 7.23 4.35 34.91
N LYS A 126 7.96 5.10 34.08
CA LYS A 126 7.44 6.28 33.36
C LYS A 126 6.70 5.86 32.08
N ARG A 127 5.37 5.83 32.16
CA ARG A 127 4.51 5.24 31.11
C ARG A 127 3.60 6.22 30.37
N ASN A 128 3.93 7.52 30.33
CA ASN A 128 3.20 8.46 29.47
C ASN A 128 3.49 8.19 27.98
N GLU A 129 2.62 8.69 27.10
CA GLU A 129 2.65 8.38 25.66
C GLU A 129 4.00 8.73 25.01
N GLU A 130 4.59 9.88 25.36
CA GLU A 130 5.88 10.30 24.81
C GLU A 130 7.02 9.36 25.24
N SER A 131 7.06 8.99 26.51
CA SER A 131 8.03 8.02 27.04
C SER A 131 7.94 6.66 26.35
N LEU A 132 6.72 6.15 26.17
CA LEU A 132 6.47 4.88 25.49
C LEU A 132 6.83 4.96 24.00
N LYS A 133 6.51 6.07 23.32
CA LYS A 133 6.88 6.29 21.93
C LYS A 133 8.40 6.29 21.74
N ILE A 134 9.15 7.02 22.57
CA ILE A 134 10.62 7.06 22.50
C ILE A 134 11.20 5.66 22.70
N PHE A 135 10.66 4.88 23.64
CA PHE A 135 11.07 3.48 23.81
C PHE A 135 10.85 2.66 22.53
N ARG A 136 9.65 2.72 21.94
CA ARG A 136 9.32 1.97 20.72
C ARG A 136 10.20 2.36 19.53
N GLU A 137 10.49 3.67 19.39
CA GLU A 137 11.37 4.18 18.33
C GLU A 137 12.80 3.67 18.47
N LYS A 138 13.37 3.71 19.68
CA LYS A 138 14.71 3.15 19.96
C LYS A 138 14.75 1.64 19.74
N TRP A 139 13.76 0.92 20.25
CA TRP A 139 13.66 -0.52 20.08
C TRP A 139 13.59 -0.93 18.61
N TRP A 140 12.83 -0.17 17.80
CA TRP A 140 12.80 -0.38 16.35
C TRP A 140 14.18 -0.12 15.72
N ASP A 141 14.87 0.96 16.08
CA ASP A 141 16.20 1.25 15.54
C ASP A 141 17.23 0.14 15.83
N GLU A 142 17.12 -0.54 16.97
CA GLU A 142 17.96 -1.69 17.36
C GLU A 142 17.60 -2.99 16.60
N ASN A 143 16.37 -3.13 16.11
CA ASN A 143 15.87 -4.39 15.53
C ASN A 143 15.56 -4.32 14.02
N LYS A 144 15.43 -3.13 13.44
CA LYS A 144 15.00 -2.91 12.05
C LYS A 144 15.89 -3.59 11.02
N GLU A 145 17.20 -3.70 11.29
CA GLU A 145 18.14 -4.37 10.40
C GLU A 145 17.86 -5.87 10.30
N ASN A 146 17.53 -6.52 11.42
CA ASN A 146 17.16 -7.93 11.45
C ASN A 146 15.83 -8.17 10.74
N VAL A 147 14.84 -7.28 10.95
CA VAL A 147 13.56 -7.32 10.24
C VAL A 147 13.78 -7.22 8.73
N TRP A 148 14.58 -6.25 8.28
CA TRP A 148 14.89 -6.12 6.86
C TRP A 148 15.64 -7.34 6.31
N LYS A 149 16.60 -7.89 7.06
CA LYS A 149 17.39 -9.07 6.67
C LYS A 149 16.49 -10.28 6.39
N VAL A 150 15.48 -10.53 7.23
CA VAL A 150 14.56 -11.65 7.03
C VAL A 150 13.55 -11.40 5.92
N MET A 151 13.05 -10.16 5.76
CA MET A 151 12.12 -9.83 4.68
C MET A 151 12.80 -9.85 3.30
N SER A 152 14.00 -9.29 3.19
CA SER A 152 14.76 -9.23 1.93
C SER A 152 15.27 -10.60 1.48
N ALA A 153 15.18 -11.65 2.31
CA ALA A 153 15.62 -13.00 1.97
C ALA A 153 14.88 -13.63 0.78
N VAL A 154 13.67 -13.12 0.44
CA VAL A 154 12.88 -13.61 -0.71
C VAL A 154 13.28 -12.96 -2.05
N LEU A 155 14.11 -11.92 -2.01
CA LEU A 155 14.62 -11.22 -3.18
C LEU A 155 15.85 -11.97 -3.72
N LYS A 156 15.97 -12.06 -5.05
CA LYS A 156 17.09 -12.74 -5.71
C LYS A 156 18.39 -11.96 -5.51
N ASN A 157 18.35 -10.65 -5.76
CA ASN A 157 19.48 -9.76 -5.48
C ASN A 157 19.15 -8.79 -4.33
N LYS A 158 19.64 -9.10 -3.14
CA LYS A 158 19.39 -8.30 -1.92
C LYS A 158 20.01 -6.90 -2.02
N GLU A 159 21.15 -6.79 -2.71
CA GLU A 159 21.92 -5.54 -2.81
C GLU A 159 21.28 -4.53 -3.77
N THR A 160 20.41 -4.98 -4.68
CA THR A 160 19.64 -4.10 -5.58
C THR A 160 18.53 -3.37 -4.83
N CYS A 161 18.04 -3.94 -3.73
CA CYS A 161 16.97 -3.36 -2.93
C CYS A 161 17.51 -2.42 -1.85
N LYS A 162 17.91 -1.22 -2.28
CA LYS A 162 18.59 -0.19 -1.45
C LYS A 162 17.60 0.76 -0.77
N ASP A 163 18.12 1.57 0.15
CA ASP A 163 17.43 2.70 0.79
C ASP A 163 16.15 2.35 1.59
N TYR A 164 15.97 1.09 1.99
CA TYR A 164 14.84 0.66 2.83
C TYR A 164 14.75 1.47 4.15
N ASP A 165 15.89 1.84 4.75
CA ASP A 165 15.92 2.67 5.97
C ASP A 165 15.54 4.14 5.70
N LYS A 166 15.85 4.69 4.53
CA LYS A 166 15.34 6.02 4.14
C LYS A 166 13.86 5.96 3.84
N PHE A 167 13.42 4.90 3.15
CA PHE A 167 12.03 4.71 2.77
C PHE A 167 11.10 4.63 3.98
N GLN A 168 11.45 3.88 5.04
CA GLN A 168 10.64 3.80 6.26
C GLN A 168 10.51 5.14 7.02
N LYS A 169 11.38 6.12 6.75
CA LYS A 169 11.32 7.46 7.36
C LYS A 169 10.37 8.39 6.60
N ILE A 170 9.97 8.06 5.37
CA ILE A 170 8.95 8.83 4.64
C ILE A 170 7.61 8.64 5.35
N PRO A 171 6.83 9.71 5.63
CA PRO A 171 5.52 9.60 6.24
C PRO A 171 4.62 8.57 5.55
N GLN A 172 3.96 7.71 6.34
CA GLN A 172 3.18 6.57 5.84
C GLN A 172 2.20 6.95 4.73
N PHE A 173 1.45 8.05 4.91
CA PHE A 173 0.51 8.54 3.91
C PHE A 173 1.18 8.80 2.55
N LEU A 174 2.37 9.41 2.52
CA LEU A 174 3.07 9.71 1.27
C LEU A 174 3.54 8.44 0.56
N ARG A 175 3.96 7.42 1.33
CA ARG A 175 4.31 6.11 0.77
C ARG A 175 3.10 5.42 0.16
N TRP A 176 1.95 5.45 0.85
CA TRP A 176 0.70 4.89 0.34
C TRP A 176 0.15 5.67 -0.85
N PHE A 177 0.31 6.99 -0.88
CA PHE A 177 -0.16 7.79 -2.02
C PHE A 177 0.63 7.46 -3.29
N LYS A 178 1.96 7.28 -3.18
CA LYS A 178 2.77 6.71 -4.25
C LYS A 178 2.32 5.29 -4.63
N GLU A 179 2.09 4.42 -3.65
CA GLU A 179 1.63 3.04 -3.89
C GLU A 179 0.28 3.02 -4.64
N TRP A 180 -0.61 3.96 -4.33
CA TRP A 180 -1.87 4.17 -5.05
C TRP A 180 -1.65 4.62 -6.48
N GLY A 181 -0.70 5.52 -6.72
CA GLY A 181 -0.34 5.96 -8.07
C GLY A 181 0.15 4.79 -8.92
N ASP A 182 1.11 4.02 -8.39
CA ASP A 182 1.64 2.86 -9.10
C ASP A 182 0.54 1.83 -9.43
N ASP A 183 -0.32 1.51 -8.46
CA ASP A 183 -1.49 0.64 -8.63
C ASP A 183 -2.48 1.17 -9.67
N PHE A 184 -2.84 2.45 -9.60
CA PHE A 184 -3.76 3.08 -10.55
C PHE A 184 -3.23 3.01 -11.99
N CYS A 185 -1.97 3.39 -12.21
CA CYS A 185 -1.37 3.46 -13.53
C CYS A 185 -1.17 2.06 -14.13
N GLU A 186 -0.80 1.06 -13.33
CA GLU A 186 -0.75 -0.34 -13.75
C GLU A 186 -2.14 -0.85 -14.17
N LYS A 187 -3.15 -0.68 -13.31
CA LYS A 187 -4.53 -1.14 -13.59
C LYS A 187 -5.18 -0.40 -14.76
N ARG A 188 -4.83 0.87 -14.98
CA ARG A 188 -5.26 1.60 -16.16
C ARG A 188 -4.70 0.97 -17.44
N LYS A 189 -3.40 0.63 -17.48
CA LYS A 189 -2.79 -0.04 -18.65
C LYS A 189 -3.46 -1.39 -18.91
N GLU A 190 -3.67 -2.21 -17.88
CA GLU A 190 -4.39 -3.49 -18.00
C GLU A 190 -5.78 -3.30 -18.63
N LYS A 191 -6.53 -2.28 -18.20
CA LYS A 191 -7.86 -1.99 -18.74
C LYS A 191 -7.83 -1.49 -20.18
N ILE A 192 -6.85 -0.66 -20.55
CA ILE A 192 -6.64 -0.20 -21.93
C ILE A 192 -6.32 -1.40 -22.84
N TYR A 193 -5.41 -2.29 -22.44
CA TYR A 193 -5.10 -3.50 -23.22
C TYR A 193 -6.30 -4.46 -23.35
N SER A 194 -7.16 -4.52 -22.33
CA SER A 194 -8.44 -5.25 -22.43
C SER A 194 -9.37 -4.62 -23.48
N PHE A 195 -9.41 -3.29 -23.61
CA PHE A 195 -10.16 -2.62 -24.67
C PHE A 195 -9.57 -2.85 -26.06
N GLU A 196 -8.24 -2.79 -26.21
CA GLU A 196 -7.54 -3.12 -27.47
C GLU A 196 -7.89 -4.53 -27.95
N SER A 197 -7.79 -5.51 -27.06
CA SER A 197 -8.07 -6.91 -27.35
C SER A 197 -9.52 -7.11 -27.75
N PHE A 198 -10.45 -6.50 -27.01
CA PHE A 198 -11.87 -6.54 -27.32
C PHE A 198 -12.17 -5.92 -28.69
N GLN A 199 -11.63 -4.74 -28.98
CA GLN A 199 -11.83 -4.07 -30.27
C GLN A 199 -11.27 -4.89 -31.43
N ALA A 200 -10.13 -5.57 -31.25
CA ALA A 200 -9.55 -6.43 -32.28
C ALA A 200 -10.40 -7.68 -32.56
N GLU A 201 -11.03 -8.27 -31.55
CA GLU A 201 -11.95 -9.40 -31.70
C GLU A 201 -13.23 -8.99 -32.42
N CYS A 202 -13.78 -7.84 -32.03
CA CYS A 202 -14.89 -7.14 -32.64
C CYS A 202 -14.72 -6.79 -34.13
N LYS A 203 -13.48 -6.67 -34.62
CA LYS A 203 -13.19 -6.47 -36.05
C LYS A 203 -13.25 -7.76 -36.85
N LYS A 204 -13.17 -8.93 -36.21
CA LYS A 204 -13.15 -10.25 -36.84
C LYS A 204 -14.51 -10.97 -36.79
N LYS A 205 -15.34 -10.65 -35.81
CA LYS A 205 -16.69 -11.17 -35.59
C LYS A 205 -17.59 -10.01 -35.14
N ASP A 206 -18.89 -10.10 -35.42
CA ASP A 206 -19.85 -9.10 -34.94
C ASP A 206 -19.70 -8.89 -33.43
N CYS A 207 -19.53 -7.62 -33.02
CA CYS A 207 -19.51 -7.25 -31.62
C CYS A 207 -20.87 -7.54 -31.01
N ASP A 208 -20.89 -8.33 -29.94
CA ASP A 208 -22.05 -8.35 -29.06
C ASP A 208 -22.16 -7.00 -28.34
N GLU A 209 -23.19 -6.23 -28.67
CA GLU A 209 -23.50 -4.90 -28.13
C GLU A 209 -23.57 -4.92 -26.60
N ASN A 210 -24.17 -5.98 -26.03
CA ASN A 210 -24.24 -6.18 -24.59
C ASN A 210 -22.86 -6.34 -23.95
N THR A 211 -21.93 -7.05 -24.60
CA THR A 211 -20.56 -7.20 -24.11
C THR A 211 -19.79 -5.88 -24.14
N CYS A 212 -19.99 -5.05 -25.17
CA CYS A 212 -19.38 -3.71 -25.24
C CYS A 212 -19.88 -2.81 -24.11
N LYS A 213 -21.20 -2.72 -23.93
CA LYS A 213 -21.85 -1.93 -22.89
C LYS A 213 -21.42 -2.34 -21.48
N ASN A 214 -21.33 -3.64 -21.23
CA ASN A 214 -20.86 -4.17 -19.95
C ASN A 214 -19.40 -3.75 -19.66
N LYS A 215 -18.49 -3.86 -20.63
CA LYS A 215 -17.09 -3.44 -20.47
C LYS A 215 -16.95 -1.95 -20.19
N CYS A 216 -17.67 -1.10 -20.94
CA CYS A 216 -17.67 0.35 -20.71
C CYS A 216 -18.26 0.70 -19.33
N SER A 217 -19.35 0.03 -18.91
CA SER A 217 -19.95 0.22 -17.58
C SER A 217 -19.01 -0.17 -16.44
N GLU A 218 -18.29 -1.29 -16.57
CA GLU A 218 -17.30 -1.73 -15.58
C GLU A 218 -16.13 -0.76 -15.48
N TYR A 219 -15.65 -0.24 -16.62
CA TYR A 219 -14.59 0.77 -16.63
C TYR A 219 -15.06 2.07 -15.96
N LYS A 220 -16.27 2.56 -16.30
CA LYS A 220 -16.87 3.76 -15.69
C LYS A 220 -16.95 3.64 -14.17
N LYS A 221 -17.50 2.54 -13.65
CA LYS A 221 -17.55 2.27 -12.20
C LYS A 221 -16.17 2.26 -11.55
N TRP A 222 -15.18 1.66 -12.23
CA TRP A 222 -13.81 1.63 -11.73
C TRP A 222 -13.17 3.02 -11.72
N ILE A 223 -13.26 3.78 -12.82
CA ILE A 223 -12.60 5.09 -12.93
C ILE A 223 -13.22 6.11 -11.98
N ASP A 224 -14.55 6.07 -11.77
CA ASP A 224 -15.25 6.90 -10.79
C ASP A 224 -14.79 6.60 -9.36
N LEU A 225 -14.63 5.32 -9.03
CA LEU A 225 -14.07 4.91 -7.74
C LEU A 225 -12.65 5.46 -7.57
N LYS A 226 -11.76 5.25 -8.55
CA LYS A 226 -10.36 5.73 -8.50
C LYS A 226 -10.29 7.26 -8.45
N LYS A 227 -11.17 7.98 -9.15
CA LYS A 227 -11.28 9.45 -9.06
C LYS A 227 -11.59 9.89 -7.62
N SER A 228 -12.58 9.25 -6.98
CA SER A 228 -12.93 9.56 -5.60
C SER A 228 -11.82 9.23 -4.58
N GLU A 229 -11.01 8.21 -4.85
CA GLU A 229 -9.83 7.86 -4.05
C GLU A 229 -8.72 8.89 -4.24
N TYR A 230 -8.49 9.33 -5.49
CA TYR A 230 -7.51 10.36 -5.84
C TYR A 230 -7.84 11.69 -5.17
N GLU A 231 -9.06 12.19 -5.33
CA GLU A 231 -9.49 13.48 -4.78
C GLU A 231 -9.32 13.56 -3.26
N LYS A 232 -9.68 12.48 -2.53
CA LYS A 232 -9.48 12.37 -1.08
C LYS A 232 -8.02 12.50 -0.68
N GLN A 233 -7.13 11.81 -1.39
CA GLN A 233 -5.71 11.82 -1.08
C GLN A 233 -5.06 13.15 -1.48
N VAL A 234 -5.46 13.75 -2.60
CA VAL A 234 -5.01 15.08 -3.03
C VAL A 234 -5.41 16.16 -2.01
N ASP A 235 -6.65 16.13 -1.51
CA ASP A 235 -7.11 17.06 -0.48
C ASP A 235 -6.25 16.95 0.79
N LYS A 236 -6.00 15.73 1.26
CA LYS A 236 -5.11 15.49 2.41
C LYS A 236 -3.69 15.98 2.15
N TYR A 237 -3.09 15.60 1.02
CA TYR A 237 -1.75 16.01 0.64
C TYR A 237 -1.62 17.54 0.65
N THR A 238 -2.59 18.23 0.05
CA THR A 238 -2.60 19.69 -0.08
C THR A 238 -2.74 20.36 1.28
N LYS A 239 -3.67 19.90 2.12
CA LYS A 239 -3.86 20.42 3.48
C LYS A 239 -2.64 20.20 4.37
N ASP A 240 -2.03 19.02 4.33
CA ASP A 240 -0.84 18.70 5.12
C ASP A 240 0.39 19.48 4.63
N LYS A 241 0.55 19.66 3.30
CA LYS A 241 1.56 20.54 2.69
C LYS A 241 1.41 21.99 3.20
N ASN A 242 0.19 22.54 3.16
CA ASN A 242 -0.07 23.91 3.62
C ASN A 242 0.15 24.10 5.13
N LYS A 243 0.00 23.02 5.92
CA LYS A 243 0.37 22.97 7.34
C LYS A 243 1.87 22.77 7.58
N LYS A 244 2.70 22.79 6.54
CA LYS A 244 4.16 22.63 6.60
C LYS A 244 4.62 21.28 7.16
N MET A 245 3.76 20.26 7.10
CA MET A 245 4.09 18.93 7.62
C MET A 245 5.18 18.23 6.79
N TYR A 246 5.42 18.69 5.56
CA TYR A 246 6.38 18.12 4.61
C TYR A 246 7.60 19.02 4.36
N ASP A 247 7.79 20.10 5.13
CA ASP A 247 8.85 21.10 4.90
C ASP A 247 10.28 20.52 5.02
N ASN A 248 10.42 19.43 5.78
CA ASN A 248 11.68 18.70 5.97
C ASN A 248 11.87 17.54 4.98
N ILE A 249 11.01 17.44 3.96
CA ILE A 249 11.05 16.38 2.95
C ILE A 249 11.25 17.03 1.59
N ASP A 250 12.50 17.21 1.19
CA ASP A 250 12.90 17.92 -0.03
C ASP A 250 12.21 17.38 -1.29
N GLU A 251 11.96 16.08 -1.34
CA GLU A 251 11.33 15.43 -2.48
C GLU A 251 9.84 15.76 -2.64
N VAL A 252 9.22 16.37 -1.64
CA VAL A 252 7.77 16.65 -1.54
C VAL A 252 7.51 18.15 -1.42
N LYS A 253 8.41 18.88 -0.75
CA LYS A 253 8.29 20.31 -0.50
C LYS A 253 7.99 21.08 -1.79
N ASN A 254 6.97 21.95 -1.72
CA ASN A 254 6.52 22.80 -2.82
C ASN A 254 6.08 22.07 -4.11
N LYS A 255 5.81 20.77 -4.06
CA LYS A 255 5.26 20.04 -5.22
C LYS A 255 3.74 19.90 -5.12
N GLU A 256 3.07 19.99 -6.26
CA GLU A 256 1.66 19.62 -6.35
C GLU A 256 1.49 18.10 -6.29
N ALA A 257 0.31 17.65 -5.84
CA ALA A 257 0.05 16.23 -5.57
C ALA A 257 0.22 15.36 -6.83
N ASN A 258 -0.25 15.83 -7.97
CA ASN A 258 -0.07 15.19 -9.28
C ASN A 258 1.40 15.12 -9.71
N VAL A 259 2.17 16.19 -9.48
CA VAL A 259 3.61 16.23 -9.77
C VAL A 259 4.35 15.22 -8.90
N TYR A 260 4.03 15.17 -7.60
CA TYR A 260 4.58 14.16 -6.68
C TYR A 260 4.30 12.74 -7.19
N LEU A 261 3.06 12.44 -7.58
CA LEU A 261 2.71 11.12 -8.11
C LEU A 261 3.49 10.79 -9.39
N LYS A 262 3.58 11.73 -10.34
CA LYS A 262 4.30 11.51 -11.61
C LYS A 262 5.79 11.23 -11.40
N GLU A 263 6.42 11.89 -10.43
CA GLU A 263 7.84 11.70 -10.12
C GLU A 263 8.11 10.43 -9.31
N LYS A 264 7.22 10.09 -8.37
CA LYS A 264 7.45 9.02 -7.39
C LYS A 264 6.83 7.69 -7.79
N SER A 265 5.79 7.68 -8.59
CA SER A 265 5.10 6.48 -9.08
C SER A 265 5.69 6.11 -10.44
N LYS A 266 6.56 5.10 -10.47
CA LYS A 266 7.28 4.69 -11.68
C LYS A 266 6.31 4.23 -12.78
N GLU A 267 5.20 3.62 -12.39
CA GLU A 267 4.18 3.16 -13.35
C GLU A 267 3.45 4.32 -14.04
N CYS A 268 3.50 5.52 -13.45
CA CYS A 268 2.83 6.72 -13.96
C CYS A 268 3.73 7.66 -14.75
N LYS A 269 4.97 7.25 -15.09
CA LYS A 269 5.94 8.12 -15.79
C LYS A 269 5.38 8.71 -17.12
N ASP A 270 4.57 7.91 -17.82
CA ASP A 270 3.96 8.24 -19.11
C ASP A 270 2.52 8.78 -18.95
N VAL A 271 2.07 9.02 -17.72
CA VAL A 271 0.71 9.45 -17.38
C VAL A 271 0.73 10.88 -16.86
N ASN A 272 -0.15 11.72 -17.42
CA ASN A 272 -0.46 13.03 -16.87
C ASN A 272 -1.78 12.95 -16.11
N PHE A 273 -1.79 13.39 -14.86
CA PHE A 273 -3.02 13.48 -14.05
C PHE A 273 -3.76 14.79 -14.37
N ASP A 274 -4.24 14.91 -15.61
CA ASP A 274 -5.13 15.99 -16.06
C ASP A 274 -6.61 15.58 -15.91
N ASP A 275 -7.55 16.48 -16.22
CA ASP A 275 -8.98 16.17 -16.08
C ASP A 275 -9.44 14.99 -16.94
N LYS A 276 -8.75 14.74 -18.06
CA LYS A 276 -9.09 13.65 -18.99
C LYS A 276 -8.70 12.28 -18.45
N ILE A 277 -7.75 12.20 -17.50
CA ILE A 277 -7.32 10.92 -16.95
C ILE A 277 -8.47 10.18 -16.26
N PHE A 278 -9.47 10.89 -15.74
CA PHE A 278 -10.63 10.33 -15.06
C PHE A 278 -11.91 10.36 -15.92
N ASN A 279 -11.78 10.45 -17.24
CA ASN A 279 -12.92 10.29 -18.15
C ASN A 279 -13.57 8.91 -17.98
N GLU A 280 -14.89 8.86 -18.15
CA GLU A 280 -15.71 7.65 -18.02
C GLU A 280 -15.34 6.54 -19.03
N SER A 281 -14.55 6.88 -20.04
CA SER A 281 -13.87 5.97 -20.95
C SER A 281 -12.47 6.52 -21.27
N PRO A 282 -11.49 5.66 -21.63
CA PRO A 282 -10.23 6.16 -22.16
C PRO A 282 -10.49 6.95 -23.46
N ASN A 283 -9.73 8.03 -23.70
CA ASN A 283 -9.97 8.94 -24.84
C ASN A 283 -9.94 8.20 -26.19
N GLU A 284 -9.07 7.19 -26.32
CA GLU A 284 -8.94 6.37 -27.53
C GLU A 284 -10.18 5.48 -27.81
N TYR A 285 -11.03 5.31 -26.80
CA TYR A 285 -12.20 4.42 -26.80
C TYR A 285 -13.53 5.14 -26.53
N GLU A 286 -13.51 6.47 -26.47
CA GLU A 286 -14.71 7.26 -26.17
C GLU A 286 -15.80 7.06 -27.22
N ASP A 287 -15.46 7.15 -28.51
CA ASP A 287 -16.40 6.93 -29.62
C ASP A 287 -16.92 5.49 -29.66
N MET A 288 -16.10 4.52 -29.24
CA MET A 288 -16.51 3.12 -29.19
C MET A 288 -17.54 2.91 -28.07
N CYS A 289 -17.29 3.44 -26.86
CA CYS A 289 -18.26 3.32 -25.77
C CYS A 289 -19.57 4.05 -26.08
N LYS A 290 -19.52 5.24 -26.71
CA LYS A 290 -20.73 5.98 -27.13
C LYS A 290 -21.61 5.17 -28.09
N LYS A 291 -21.01 4.53 -29.10
CA LYS A 291 -21.74 3.72 -30.09
C LYS A 291 -22.36 2.44 -29.52
N CYS A 292 -21.94 2.01 -28.33
CA CYS A 292 -22.51 0.84 -27.66
C CYS A 292 -23.63 1.21 -26.67
N ASP A 293 -23.85 2.52 -26.45
CA ASP A 293 -24.93 3.04 -25.61
C ASP A 293 -26.15 3.52 -26.42
N GLU A 294 -25.99 3.76 -27.73
CA GLU A 294 -27.03 4.12 -28.72
C GLU A 294 -27.77 2.90 -29.27
#